data_AF-A0A966IK12-F1
#
_entry.id   AF-A0A966IK12-F1
#
_cell.length_a   1.000
_cell.length_b   1.000
_cell.length_c   1.000
_cell.angle_alpha   90.00
_cell.angle_beta   90.00
_cell.angle_gamma   90.00
#
_symmetry.space_group_name_H-M   'P 1'
#
loop_
_entity.id
_entity.type
_entity.pdbx_description
1 polymer ?
#
loop_
_entity_poly.entity_id
_entity_poly.type
_entity_poly.pdbx_seq_one_letter_code
_entity_poly.pdbx_strand_id
1 'polypeptide(L)'
;MSSVNAIKKEAVIFRMVTAQKMCVHGLKAKDLLRRKGYHVTDNHLTCPEEIAAFKSKHGVQTVPQIFIDDTRVGGFDDLQHLFGIGNHRQDETTYTPVIVLFIIASAFAFNAMLIAQLDVSLTRFLELFISSAMVLLGLQKLQDIDRFAT
;
A
#
# COMPACT_ATOMS: atom_id res chain seq x y z
N MET A 1 -15.28 -33.43 -34.53
CA MET A 1 -13.98 -33.37 -33.84
C MET A 1 -13.56 -31.91 -33.72
N SER A 2 -12.86 -31.59 -32.61
CA SER A 2 -12.25 -30.30 -32.25
C SER A 2 -13.09 -29.37 -31.37
N SER A 3 -13.06 -29.69 -30.07
CA SER A 3 -13.40 -28.83 -28.93
C SER A 3 -12.49 -27.61 -28.85
N VAL A 4 -13.08 -26.41 -28.95
CA VAL A 4 -12.42 -25.14 -28.57
C VAL A 4 -12.26 -25.15 -27.05
N ASN A 5 -11.04 -25.46 -26.59
CA ASN A 5 -10.70 -25.39 -25.17
C ASN A 5 -10.60 -23.91 -24.80
N ALA A 6 -11.65 -23.37 -24.16
CA ALA A 6 -11.60 -22.03 -23.59
C ALA A 6 -10.45 -22.03 -22.56
N ILE A 7 -9.37 -21.30 -22.86
CA ILE A 7 -8.20 -21.19 -21.99
C ILE A 7 -8.68 -20.54 -20.68
N LYS A 8 -9.02 -21.36 -19.69
CA LYS A 8 -9.28 -20.89 -18.33
C LYS A 8 -7.96 -20.35 -17.82
N LYS A 9 -7.90 -19.04 -17.64
CA LYS A 9 -6.75 -18.37 -17.04
C LYS A 9 -6.71 -18.74 -15.57
N GLU A 10 -5.81 -19.63 -15.17
CA GLU A 10 -5.72 -20.11 -13.79
C GLU A 10 -4.59 -19.39 -13.05
N ALA A 11 -4.87 -18.95 -11.83
CA ALA A 11 -3.89 -18.32 -10.97
C ALA A 11 -3.92 -18.95 -9.59
N VAL A 12 -2.74 -19.30 -9.06
CA VAL A 12 -2.57 -19.83 -7.71
C VAL A 12 -1.88 -18.77 -6.86
N ILE A 13 -2.45 -18.47 -5.70
CA ILE A 13 -1.86 -17.55 -4.74
C ILE A 13 -1.57 -18.29 -3.43
N PHE A 14 -0.34 -18.15 -2.96
CA PHE A 14 0.05 -18.57 -1.61
C PHE A 14 0.16 -17.33 -0.73
N ARG A 15 -0.70 -17.22 0.28
CA ARG A 15 -0.70 -16.08 1.19
C ARG A 15 -0.76 -16.52 2.65
N MET A 16 -0.15 -15.73 3.52
CA MET A 16 -0.24 -15.93 4.96
C MET A 16 -1.65 -15.57 5.45
N VAL A 17 -2.28 -16.49 6.16
CA VAL A 17 -3.54 -16.27 6.89
C VAL A 17 -3.38 -16.88 8.27
N THR A 18 -3.00 -16.05 9.24
CA THR A 18 -2.89 -16.46 10.64
C THR A 18 -4.02 -15.80 11.45
N ALA A 19 -4.42 -16.41 12.56
CA ALA A 19 -5.50 -15.91 13.43
C ALA A 19 -5.32 -14.45 13.89
N GLN A 20 -4.08 -13.96 13.93
CA GLN A 20 -3.73 -12.61 14.38
C GLN A 20 -3.54 -11.60 13.24
N LYS A 21 -3.21 -12.03 12.01
CA LYS A 21 -2.86 -11.12 10.91
C LYS A 21 -3.22 -11.73 9.55
N MET A 22 -4.11 -11.05 8.83
CA MET A 22 -4.38 -11.35 7.42
C MET A 22 -3.42 -10.58 6.52
N CYS A 23 -2.83 -11.25 5.53
CA CYS A 23 -1.98 -10.59 4.55
C CYS A 23 -2.81 -9.65 3.63
N VAL A 24 -2.73 -8.34 3.88
CA VAL A 24 -3.41 -7.30 3.09
C VAL A 24 -2.99 -7.35 1.62
N HIS A 25 -1.69 -7.54 1.34
CA HIS A 25 -1.18 -7.65 -0.04
C HIS A 25 -1.72 -8.89 -0.76
N GLY A 26 -1.86 -10.03 -0.06
CA GLY A 26 -2.45 -11.24 -0.62
C GLY A 26 -3.92 -11.06 -0.99
N LEU A 27 -4.67 -10.30 -0.20
CA LEU A 27 -6.07 -9.99 -0.51
C LEU A 27 -6.19 -9.06 -1.74
N LYS A 28 -5.36 -8.01 -1.81
CA LYS A 28 -5.28 -7.11 -2.97
C LYS A 28 -4.90 -7.86 -4.25
N ALA A 29 -3.93 -8.77 -4.17
CA ALA A 29 -3.52 -9.62 -5.28
C ALA A 29 -4.67 -10.52 -5.79
N LYS A 30 -5.37 -11.19 -4.86
CA LYS A 30 -6.53 -12.03 -5.17
C LYS A 30 -7.64 -11.25 -5.86
N ASP A 31 -7.96 -10.04 -5.36
CA ASP A 31 -8.96 -9.18 -5.98
C ASP A 31 -8.53 -8.73 -7.38
N LEU A 32 -7.26 -8.34 -7.55
CA LEU A 32 -6.73 -7.91 -8.83
C LEU A 32 -6.80 -9.03 -9.90
N LEU A 33 -6.42 -10.25 -9.53
CA LEU A 33 -6.51 -11.42 -10.42
C LEU A 33 -7.97 -11.70 -10.83
N ARG A 34 -8.91 -11.64 -9.88
CA ARG A 34 -10.35 -11.81 -10.15
C ARG A 34 -10.88 -10.75 -11.12
N ARG A 35 -10.51 -9.47 -10.93
CA ARG A 35 -10.89 -8.38 -11.85
C ARG A 35 -10.33 -8.57 -13.27
N LYS A 36 -9.19 -9.23 -13.41
CA LYS A 36 -8.58 -9.57 -14.71
C LYS A 36 -9.14 -10.86 -15.34
N GLY A 37 -10.12 -11.49 -14.69
CA GLY A 37 -10.83 -12.68 -15.20
C GLY A 37 -10.11 -14.00 -14.94
N TYR A 38 -9.17 -14.05 -13.99
CA TYR A 38 -8.50 -15.30 -13.61
C TYR A 38 -9.34 -16.09 -12.61
N HIS A 39 -9.33 -17.42 -12.74
CA HIS A 39 -9.77 -18.31 -11.68
C HIS A 39 -8.66 -18.42 -10.63
N VAL A 40 -8.93 -17.91 -9.42
CA VAL A 40 -7.91 -17.84 -8.36
C VAL A 40 -8.08 -18.97 -7.35
N THR A 41 -7.06 -19.82 -7.23
CA THR A 41 -6.91 -20.82 -6.17
C THR A 41 -6.11 -20.22 -5.03
N ASP A 42 -6.73 -20.10 -3.85
CA ASP A 42 -6.21 -19.38 -2.69
C ASP A 42 -5.69 -20.36 -1.63
N ASN A 43 -4.38 -20.56 -1.59
CA ASN A 43 -3.70 -21.44 -0.65
C ASN A 43 -3.20 -20.64 0.56
N HIS A 44 -3.69 -21.01 1.74
CA HIS A 44 -3.35 -20.31 2.99
C HIS A 44 -2.19 -21.00 3.68
N LEU A 45 -1.18 -20.21 4.03
CA LEU A 45 -0.11 -20.61 4.92
C LEU A 45 -0.51 -20.12 6.32
N THR A 46 -0.77 -21.05 7.24
CA THR A 46 -1.44 -20.73 8.50
C THR A 46 -0.48 -20.63 9.67
N CYS A 47 0.61 -21.39 9.65
CA CYS A 47 1.63 -21.38 10.69
C CYS A 47 2.99 -20.82 10.19
N PRO A 48 3.83 -20.26 11.09
CA PRO A 48 5.16 -19.76 10.73
C PRO A 48 6.07 -20.82 10.11
N GLU A 49 5.94 -22.07 10.54
CA GLU A 49 6.72 -23.21 10.04
C GLU A 49 6.38 -23.51 8.57
N GLU A 50 5.09 -23.52 8.22
CA GLU A 50 4.62 -23.65 6.82
C GLU A 50 5.16 -22.52 5.95
N ILE A 51 5.18 -21.29 6.46
CA ILE A 51 5.72 -20.13 5.73
C ILE A 51 7.21 -20.27 5.51
N ALA A 52 7.97 -20.65 6.54
CA ALA A 52 9.41 -20.87 6.43
C ALA A 52 9.73 -22.03 5.46
N ALA A 53 8.99 -23.13 5.54
CA ALA A 53 9.11 -24.27 4.64
C ALA A 53 8.80 -23.86 3.19
N PHE A 54 7.74 -23.09 2.96
CA PHE A 54 7.38 -22.56 1.65
C PHE A 54 8.47 -21.64 1.09
N LYS A 55 8.96 -20.70 1.91
CA LYS A 55 10.05 -19.79 1.54
C LYS A 55 11.31 -20.54 1.14
N SER A 56 11.71 -21.54 1.93
CA SER A 56 12.86 -22.39 1.64
C SER A 56 12.66 -23.20 0.36
N LYS A 57 11.51 -23.87 0.21
CA LYS A 57 11.18 -24.70 -0.95
C LYS A 57 11.17 -23.92 -2.27
N HIS A 58 10.66 -22.69 -2.25
CA HIS A 58 10.54 -21.86 -3.45
C HIS A 58 11.66 -20.82 -3.61
N GLY A 59 12.62 -20.76 -2.67
CA GLY A 59 13.73 -19.80 -2.69
C GLY A 59 13.26 -18.34 -2.66
N VAL A 60 12.20 -18.04 -1.91
CA VAL A 60 11.57 -16.70 -1.85
C VAL A 60 11.70 -16.12 -0.45
N GLN A 61 11.91 -14.81 -0.36
CA GLN A 61 12.02 -14.13 0.94
C GLN A 61 10.67 -13.65 1.49
N THR A 62 9.68 -13.43 0.62
CA THR A 62 8.41 -12.78 0.96
C THR A 62 7.21 -13.62 0.50
N VAL A 63 6.09 -13.43 1.21
CA VAL A 63 4.76 -13.92 0.82
C VAL A 63 3.83 -12.69 0.81
N PRO A 64 2.85 -12.58 -0.12
CA PRO A 64 2.31 -13.63 -0.97
C PRO A 64 3.20 -13.94 -2.19
N GLN A 65 3.08 -15.16 -2.71
CA GLN A 65 3.64 -15.55 -4.01
C GLN A 65 2.51 -15.95 -4.95
N ILE A 66 2.56 -15.43 -6.17
CA ILE A 66 1.54 -15.60 -7.19
C ILE A 66 2.13 -16.40 -8.35
N PHE A 67 1.37 -17.40 -8.79
CA PHE A 67 1.65 -18.24 -9.94
C PHE A 67 0.50 -18.11 -10.93
N ILE A 68 0.81 -17.95 -12.21
CA ILE A 68 -0.17 -17.91 -13.30
C ILE A 68 0.26 -18.95 -14.31
N ASP A 69 -0.63 -19.87 -14.68
CA ASP A 69 -0.36 -20.94 -15.64
C ASP A 69 0.98 -21.66 -15.34
N ASP A 70 1.15 -22.11 -14.09
CA ASP A 70 2.35 -22.73 -13.50
C ASP A 70 3.66 -21.90 -13.53
N THR A 71 3.60 -20.66 -14.02
CA THR A 71 4.73 -19.73 -14.05
C THR A 71 4.71 -18.82 -12.83
N ARG A 72 5.85 -18.72 -12.12
CA ARG A 72 5.99 -17.83 -10.97
C ARG A 72 6.04 -16.38 -11.42
N VAL A 73 5.04 -15.58 -11.01
CA VAL A 73 5.02 -14.13 -11.23
C VAL A 73 5.83 -13.41 -10.15
N GLY A 74 5.71 -13.85 -8.90
CA GLY A 74 6.39 -13.23 -7.76
C GLY A 74 5.41 -12.67 -6.73
N GLY A 75 5.73 -11.50 -6.17
CA GLY A 75 4.92 -10.79 -5.19
C GLY A 75 3.77 -9.98 -5.79
N PHE A 76 3.09 -9.20 -4.95
CA PHE A 76 2.01 -8.32 -5.39
C PHE A 76 2.50 -7.23 -6.35
N ASP A 77 3.68 -6.67 -6.11
CA ASP A 77 4.25 -5.61 -6.95
C ASP A 77 4.61 -6.13 -8.35
N ASP A 78 5.17 -7.34 -8.43
CA ASP A 78 5.45 -8.03 -9.70
C ASP A 78 4.16 -8.29 -10.48
N LEU A 79 3.07 -8.65 -9.79
CA LEU A 79 1.75 -8.81 -10.41
C LEU A 79 1.20 -7.48 -10.97
N GLN A 80 1.39 -6.37 -10.25
CA GLN A 80 1.00 -5.05 -10.75
C GLN A 80 1.80 -4.67 -11.99
N HIS A 81 3.10 -4.97 -12.01
CA HIS A 81 3.96 -4.75 -13.17
C HIS A 81 3.51 -5.60 -14.37
N LEU A 82 3.20 -6.88 -14.15
CA LEU A 82 2.69 -7.78 -15.19
C LEU A 82 1.43 -7.24 -15.87
N PHE A 83 0.52 -6.63 -15.10
CA PHE A 83 -0.70 -6.04 -15.64
C PHE A 83 -0.56 -4.60 -16.13
N GLY A 84 0.66 -4.02 -16.08
CA GLY A 84 0.91 -2.63 -16.45
C GLY A 84 0.20 -1.62 -15.54
N ILE A 85 -0.13 -2.01 -14.31
CA ILE A 85 -0.78 -1.17 -13.29
C ILE A 85 0.29 -0.59 -12.33
N GLY A 86 1.54 -0.50 -12.80
CA GLY A 86 2.65 -0.03 -11.98
C GLY A 86 2.37 1.36 -11.42
N ASN A 87 2.11 1.45 -10.12
CA ASN A 87 2.32 2.68 -9.38
C ASN A 87 3.83 2.85 -9.16
N HIS A 88 4.27 4.11 -9.12
CA HIS A 88 5.66 4.52 -9.00
C HIS A 88 6.50 3.61 -8.09
N ARG A 89 7.69 3.26 -8.59
CA ARG A 89 8.79 2.66 -7.85
C ARG A 89 8.87 3.33 -6.47
N GLN A 90 8.59 2.58 -5.40
CA GLN A 90 8.58 3.03 -4.00
C GLN A 90 9.97 3.45 -3.47
N ASP A 91 10.93 3.67 -4.36
CA ASP A 91 12.36 3.79 -4.06
C ASP A 91 12.88 5.23 -4.27
N GLU A 92 12.00 6.16 -4.61
CA GLU A 92 12.33 7.59 -4.60
C GLU A 92 11.78 8.21 -3.32
N THR A 93 12.67 8.69 -2.46
CA THR A 93 12.34 9.43 -1.25
C THR A 93 11.49 10.66 -1.61
N THR A 94 10.18 10.50 -1.52
CA THR A 94 9.25 11.53 -1.96
C THR A 94 9.03 12.50 -0.79
N TYR A 95 9.79 13.59 -0.75
CA TYR A 95 9.59 14.68 0.22
C TYR A 95 8.38 15.57 -0.10
N THR A 96 7.76 15.38 -1.27
CA THR A 96 6.61 16.15 -1.75
C THR A 96 5.46 16.25 -0.74
N PRO A 97 5.00 15.17 -0.08
CA PRO A 97 3.92 15.26 0.91
C PRO A 97 4.27 16.16 2.09
N VAL A 98 5.53 16.17 2.52
CA VAL A 98 6.00 17.01 3.64
C VAL A 98 6.01 18.47 3.24
N ILE A 99 6.57 18.79 2.07
CA ILE A 99 6.61 20.16 1.55
C ILE A 99 5.19 20.72 1.37
N VAL A 100 4.29 19.91 0.77
CA VAL A 100 2.88 20.29 0.57
C VAL A 100 2.19 20.56 1.91
N LEU A 101 2.44 19.78 2.95
CA LEU A 101 1.85 20.01 4.28
C LEU A 101 2.27 21.37 4.85
N PHE A 102 3.56 21.73 4.76
CA PHE A 102 4.01 23.03 5.26
C PHE A 102 3.47 24.20 4.43
N ILE A 103 3.29 24.04 3.12
CA ILE A 103 2.63 25.04 2.27
C ILE A 103 1.18 25.24 2.72
N ILE A 104 0.44 24.16 2.97
CA ILE A 104 -0.95 24.22 3.42
C ILE A 104 -1.03 24.88 4.81
N ALA A 105 -0.15 24.50 5.74
CA ALA A 105 -0.08 25.12 7.07
C ALA A 105 0.17 26.63 6.99
N SER A 106 1.07 27.04 6.09
CA SER A 106 1.40 28.45 5.83
C SER A 106 0.20 29.22 5.25
N ALA A 107 -0.46 28.65 4.24
CA ALA A 107 -1.66 29.24 3.65
C ALA A 107 -2.81 29.36 4.68
N PHE A 108 -2.96 28.35 5.55
CA PHE A 108 -3.97 28.36 6.61
C PHE A 108 -3.68 29.42 7.67
N ALA A 109 -2.43 29.54 8.13
CA ALA A 109 -2.01 30.58 9.06
C ALA A 109 -2.23 31.99 8.48
N PHE A 110 -1.88 32.19 7.21
CA PHE A 110 -2.11 33.47 6.52
C PHE A 110 -3.61 33.79 6.39
N ASN A 111 -4.43 32.80 6.00
CA ASN A 111 -5.88 32.97 5.91
C ASN A 111 -6.51 33.31 7.27
N ALA A 112 -6.08 32.64 8.34
CA ALA A 112 -6.56 32.88 9.69
C ALA A 112 -6.25 34.32 10.15
N MET A 113 -5.07 34.85 9.82
CA MET A 113 -4.73 36.25 10.11
C MET A 113 -5.66 37.24 9.39
N LEU A 114 -5.97 37.00 8.11
CA LEU A 114 -6.87 37.86 7.33
C LEU A 114 -8.30 37.85 7.89
N ILE A 115 -8.83 36.67 8.22
CA ILE A 115 -10.21 36.52 8.73
C ILE A 115 -10.35 37.14 10.12
N ALA A 116 -9.38 36.90 10.99
CA ALA A 116 -9.44 37.37 12.38
C ALA A 116 -9.03 38.85 12.54
N GLN A 117 -8.72 39.55 11.45
CA GLN A 117 -8.23 40.94 11.45
C GLN A 117 -7.07 41.15 12.44
N LEU A 118 -6.21 40.12 12.57
CA LEU A 118 -5.06 40.16 13.47
C LEU A 118 -3.96 41.05 12.88
N ASP A 119 -3.12 41.61 13.76
CA ASP A 119 -1.92 42.34 13.34
C ASP A 119 -1.08 41.48 12.38
N VAL A 120 -0.66 42.09 11.27
CA VAL A 120 0.17 41.45 10.23
C VAL A 120 1.64 41.37 10.66
N SER A 121 1.86 40.87 11.88
CA SER A 121 3.18 40.71 12.48
C SER A 121 3.76 39.33 12.17
N LEU A 122 5.07 39.28 11.95
CA LEU A 122 5.79 38.02 11.69
C LEU A 122 5.69 37.05 12.88
N THR A 123 5.71 37.58 14.11
CA THR A 123 5.56 36.77 15.33
C THR A 123 4.23 36.04 15.33
N ARG A 124 3.13 36.73 15.02
CA ARG A 124 1.79 36.13 15.03
C ARG A 124 1.61 35.09 13.92
N PHE A 125 2.18 35.37 12.73
CA PHE A 125 2.22 34.41 11.65
C PHE A 125 2.96 33.12 12.06
N LEU A 126 4.13 33.24 12.70
CA LEU A 126 4.90 32.08 13.15
C LEU A 126 4.17 31.26 14.21
N GLU A 127 3.52 31.89 15.19
CA GLU A 127 2.69 31.19 16.19
C GLU A 127 1.59 30.35 15.53
N LEU A 128 0.83 30.95 14.61
CA LEU A 128 -0.28 30.28 13.91
C LEU A 128 0.20 29.23 12.92
N PHE A 129 1.33 29.47 12.25
CA PHE A 129 1.96 28.50 11.36
C PHE A 129 2.42 27.26 12.11
N ILE A 130 3.13 27.43 13.23
CA ILE A 130 3.60 26.31 14.07
C ILE A 130 2.41 25.53 14.62
N SER A 131 1.38 26.23 15.10
CA SER A 131 0.16 25.60 15.60
C SER A 131 -0.54 24.77 14.52
N SER A 132 -0.74 25.35 13.33
CA SER A 132 -1.39 24.68 12.20
C SER A 132 -0.58 23.47 11.71
N ALA A 133 0.74 23.60 11.61
CA ALA A 133 1.64 22.51 11.23
C ALA A 133 1.58 21.35 12.23
N MET A 134 1.58 21.63 13.53
CA MET A 134 1.49 20.60 14.57
C MET A 134 0.18 19.82 14.52
N VAL A 135 -0.95 20.49 14.27
CA VAL A 135 -2.25 19.82 14.12
C VAL A 135 -2.26 18.91 12.89
N LEU A 136 -1.76 19.40 11.74
CA LEU A 136 -1.72 18.61 10.51
C LEU A 136 -0.79 17.38 10.62
N LEU A 137 0.38 17.55 11.25
CA LEU A 137 1.28 16.42 11.52
C LEU A 137 0.66 15.42 12.50
N GLY A 138 -0.05 15.90 13.52
CA GLY A 138 -0.82 15.06 14.44
C GLY A 138 -1.87 14.23 13.71
N LEU A 139 -2.60 14.82 12.75
CA LEU A 139 -3.59 14.11 11.93
C LEU A 139 -2.94 13.05 11.04
N GLN A 140 -1.81 13.35 10.40
CA GLN A 140 -1.07 12.37 9.61
C GLN A 140 -0.64 11.17 10.45
N LYS A 141 -0.19 11.42 11.69
CA LYS A 141 0.15 10.36 12.63
C LYS A 141 -1.03 9.46 12.99
N LEU A 142 -2.25 10.01 13.05
CA LEU A 142 -3.48 9.24 13.28
C LEU A 142 -3.97 8.49 12.04
N GLN A 143 -3.70 9.00 10.84
CA GLN A 143 -4.05 8.31 9.58
C GLN A 143 -3.12 7.13 9.31
N ASP A 144 -1.85 7.22 9.70
CA ASP A 144 -0.84 6.19 9.44
C ASP A 144 -0.71 5.17 10.59
N ILE A 145 -1.80 4.89 11.31
CA ILE A 145 -1.80 3.93 12.43
C ILE A 145 -1.36 2.52 12.03
N ASP A 146 -1.66 2.10 10.80
CA ASP A 146 -1.33 0.77 10.29
C ASP A 146 0.19 0.57 10.08
N ARG A 147 0.94 1.66 9.85
CA ARG A 147 2.40 1.66 9.74
C ARG A 147 3.09 1.62 11.11
N PHE A 148 2.44 2.13 12.15
CA PHE A 148 2.94 2.10 13.53
C PHE A 148 2.51 0.84 14.31
N ALA A 149 1.50 0.10 13.82
CA ALA A 149 1.00 -1.13 14.44
C ALA A 149 1.69 -2.42 13.97
N THR A 150 2.83 -2.30 13.27
CA THR A 150 3.72 -3.43 12.93
C THR A 150 5.06 -3.22 13.61
#